data_AF-A0A3M2HNN1-F1
#
_entry.id   AF-A0A3M2HNN1-F1
#
_cell.length_a   1.000
_cell.length_b   1.000
_cell.length_c   1.000
_cell.angle_alpha   90.00
_cell.angle_beta   90.00
_cell.angle_gamma   90.00
#
_symmetry.space_group_name_H-M   'P 1'
#
loop_
_entity.id
_entity.type
_entity.pdbx_description
1 polymer ?
#
loop_
_entity_poly.entity_id
_entity_poly.type
_entity_poly.pdbx_seq_one_letter_code
_entity_poly.pdbx_strand_id
1 'polypeptide(L)'
;MRQSLMNLFQRWTAVAALNKKRTLVAVTAVTAVCGAGFLALMMLQPPELADLSEENRYQLPNLKAQWARGDLVVLVRHLERCDKEDFPCWEGSDGITSRSVGVGRELGEDFFQLGLSKSDIYNSPLSRTAQTEQIVFKDVGKDQEWLYRCRETMLADALKSKMPGRNLVLVTHSSCIAKFEQALGYDSDTPDYGTSLFFSATEAPGSLAALGFLDAEDWFIALGF
;
A
#
# COMPACT_ATOMS: atom_id res chain seq x y z
N MET A 1 -18.82 65.24 43.03
CA MET A 1 -18.26 64.97 41.69
C MET A 1 -17.18 63.87 41.68
N ARG A 2 -16.19 63.86 42.60
CA ARG A 2 -15.14 62.83 42.70
C ARG A 2 -15.61 61.37 42.89
N GLN A 3 -16.60 61.12 43.75
CA GLN A 3 -17.09 59.75 44.01
C GLN A 3 -17.81 59.10 42.81
N SER A 4 -18.47 59.90 41.97
CA SER A 4 -19.18 59.39 40.78
C SER A 4 -18.19 58.88 39.71
N LEU A 5 -17.08 59.58 39.51
CA LEU A 5 -16.02 59.19 38.57
C LEU A 5 -15.28 57.93 39.01
N MET A 6 -15.05 57.75 40.32
CA MET A 6 -14.45 56.52 40.87
C MET A 6 -15.33 55.27 40.66
N ASN A 7 -16.65 55.39 40.85
CA ASN A 7 -17.60 54.29 40.61
C ASN A 7 -17.71 53.92 39.11
N LEU A 8 -17.62 54.91 38.21
CA LEU A 8 -17.57 54.66 36.76
C LEU A 8 -16.29 53.94 36.35
N PHE A 9 -15.13 54.31 36.92
CA PHE A 9 -13.84 53.68 36.62
C PHE A 9 -13.79 52.23 37.14
N GLN A 10 -14.28 51.95 38.36
CA GLN A 10 -14.39 50.58 38.89
C GLN A 10 -15.35 49.70 38.11
N ARG A 11 -16.47 50.25 37.62
CA ARG A 11 -17.39 49.52 36.73
C ARG A 11 -16.74 49.21 35.38
N TRP A 12 -15.99 50.15 34.82
CA TRP A 12 -15.28 49.96 33.55
C TRP A 12 -14.20 48.88 33.65
N THR A 13 -13.38 48.88 34.71
CA THR A 13 -12.34 47.87 34.91
C THR A 13 -12.93 46.47 35.16
N ALA A 14 -14.05 46.38 35.88
CA ALA A 14 -14.77 45.12 36.07
C ALA A 14 -15.35 44.57 34.76
N VAL A 15 -15.96 45.42 33.92
CA VAL A 15 -16.48 45.03 32.59
C VAL A 15 -15.36 44.61 31.66
N ALA A 16 -14.23 45.34 31.63
CA ALA A 16 -13.06 44.98 30.83
C ALA A 16 -12.42 43.65 31.28
N ALA A 17 -12.36 43.39 32.59
CA ALA A 17 -11.88 42.13 33.14
C ALA A 17 -12.83 40.95 32.84
N LEU A 18 -14.16 41.17 32.88
CA LEU A 18 -15.15 40.17 32.49
C LEU A 18 -15.06 39.84 31.00
N ASN A 19 -14.88 40.85 30.14
CA ASN A 19 -14.68 40.64 28.70
C ASN A 19 -13.37 39.88 28.44
N LYS A 20 -12.26 40.24 29.10
CA LYS A 20 -11.00 39.47 29.00
C LYS A 20 -11.17 38.01 29.42
N LYS A 21 -11.88 37.73 30.52
CA LYS A 21 -12.16 36.35 30.97
C LYS A 21 -13.04 35.60 29.97
N ARG A 22 -14.09 36.24 29.43
CA ARG A 22 -14.96 35.65 28.40
C ARG A 22 -14.21 35.35 27.10
N THR A 23 -13.38 36.29 26.63
CA THR A 23 -12.53 36.10 25.47
C THR A 23 -11.53 34.97 25.70
N LEU A 24 -10.89 34.92 26.87
CA LEU A 24 -9.97 33.83 27.22
C LEU A 24 -10.68 32.47 27.22
N VAL A 25 -11.84 32.35 27.88
CA VAL A 25 -12.63 31.11 27.90
C VAL A 25 -13.07 30.71 26.49
N ALA A 26 -13.52 31.66 25.67
CA ALA A 26 -13.92 31.40 24.29
C ALA A 26 -12.73 30.91 23.44
N VAL A 27 -11.57 31.55 23.56
CA VAL A 27 -10.35 31.14 22.85
C VAL A 27 -9.92 29.74 23.27
N THR A 28 -9.88 29.44 24.57
CA THR A 28 -9.52 28.10 25.07
C THR A 28 -10.51 27.03 24.64
N ALA A 29 -11.82 27.33 24.63
CA ALA A 29 -12.83 26.40 24.15
C ALA A 29 -12.68 26.12 22.64
N VAL A 30 -12.42 27.16 21.83
CA VAL A 30 -12.19 27.02 20.39
C VAL A 30 -10.93 26.21 20.10
N THR A 31 -9.81 26.47 20.78
CA THR A 31 -8.58 25.67 20.58
C THR A 31 -8.76 24.22 21.03
N ALA A 32 -9.50 23.96 22.12
CA ALA A 32 -9.79 22.59 22.53
C ALA A 32 -10.65 21.83 21.50
N VAL A 33 -11.69 22.49 20.95
CA VAL A 33 -12.55 21.89 19.91
C VAL A 33 -11.77 21.67 18.61
N CYS A 34 -10.99 22.64 18.16
CA CYS A 34 -10.14 22.49 16.97
C CYS A 34 -9.09 21.40 17.16
N GLY A 35 -8.47 21.33 18.34
CA GLY A 35 -7.50 20.28 18.68
C GLY A 35 -8.14 18.88 18.66
N ALA A 36 -9.30 18.72 19.30
CA ALA A 36 -10.04 17.46 19.30
C ALA A 36 -10.50 17.06 17.89
N GLY A 37 -10.98 18.02 17.09
CA GLY A 37 -11.37 17.79 15.70
C GLY A 37 -10.19 17.37 14.82
N PHE A 38 -9.02 18.00 15.00
CA PHE A 38 -7.80 17.63 14.28
C PHE A 38 -7.30 16.24 14.65
N LEU A 39 -7.28 15.89 15.95
CA LEU A 39 -6.96 14.54 16.40
C LEU A 39 -7.93 13.49 15.88
N ALA A 40 -9.23 13.79 15.85
CA ALA A 40 -10.23 12.90 15.28
C ALA A 40 -9.98 12.68 13.78
N LEU A 41 -9.66 13.73 13.01
CA LEU A 41 -9.31 13.62 11.59
C LEU A 41 -8.08 12.74 11.33
N MET A 42 -7.04 12.84 12.17
CA MET A 42 -5.85 11.98 12.06
C MET A 42 -6.18 10.49 12.33
N MET A 43 -7.15 10.21 13.21
CA MET A 43 -7.61 8.84 13.49
C MET A 43 -8.51 8.24 12.40
N LEU A 44 -8.94 9.05 11.42
CA LEU A 44 -9.76 8.61 10.28
C LEU A 44 -8.94 8.31 9.01
N GLN A 45 -7.60 8.39 9.06
CA GLN A 45 -6.80 8.04 7.88
C GLN A 45 -6.85 6.53 7.61
N PRO A 46 -6.97 6.12 6.33
CA PRO A 46 -6.81 4.72 5.96
C PRO A 46 -5.47 4.17 6.45
N PRO A 47 -5.40 2.91 6.91
CA PRO A 47 -4.14 2.31 7.30
C PRO A 47 -3.25 2.07 6.06
N GLU A 48 -1.95 2.21 6.23
CA GLU A 48 -0.95 1.75 5.28
C GLU A 48 -0.77 0.23 5.38
N LEU A 49 -0.22 -0.39 4.33
CA LEU A 49 0.20 -1.78 4.42
C LEU A 49 1.47 -1.91 5.25
N ALA A 50 1.50 -2.92 6.10
CA ALA A 50 2.67 -3.16 6.94
C ALA A 50 3.79 -3.86 6.16
N ASP A 51 5.02 -3.44 6.43
CA ASP A 51 6.21 -4.15 5.99
C ASP A 51 6.37 -5.45 6.78
N LEU A 52 6.38 -6.58 6.06
CA LEU A 52 6.57 -7.90 6.64
C LEU A 52 8.03 -8.18 7.00
N SER A 53 8.97 -7.38 6.50
CA SER A 53 10.38 -7.42 6.82
C SER A 53 10.71 -6.74 8.14
N GLU A 54 9.83 -5.92 8.70
CA GLU A 54 10.06 -5.23 9.97
C GLU A 54 8.85 -5.36 10.90
N GLU A 55 7.86 -4.48 10.69
CA GLU A 55 6.77 -4.20 11.62
C GLU A 55 5.85 -5.41 11.85
N ASN A 56 5.67 -6.26 10.83
CA ASN A 56 4.72 -7.37 10.85
C ASN A 56 5.36 -8.75 10.61
N ARG A 57 6.64 -8.96 10.98
CA ARG A 57 7.31 -10.28 10.86
C ARG A 57 6.52 -11.44 11.47
N TYR A 58 5.71 -11.21 12.50
CA TYR A 58 4.89 -12.26 13.12
C TYR A 58 3.80 -12.83 12.19
N GLN A 59 3.46 -12.15 11.08
CA GLN A 59 2.53 -12.61 10.05
C GLN A 59 3.18 -13.62 9.08
N LEU A 60 4.50 -13.72 9.04
CA LEU A 60 5.21 -14.58 8.07
C LEU A 60 4.80 -16.06 8.15
N PRO A 61 4.60 -16.68 9.34
CA PRO A 61 4.06 -18.04 9.42
C PRO A 61 2.65 -18.17 8.82
N ASN A 62 1.80 -17.15 9.02
CA ASN A 62 0.46 -17.11 8.45
C ASN A 62 0.52 -16.97 6.92
N LEU A 63 1.36 -16.07 6.40
CA LEU A 63 1.61 -15.92 4.96
C LEU A 63 2.04 -17.25 4.33
N LYS A 64 3.06 -17.92 4.89
CA LYS A 64 3.52 -19.23 4.39
C LYS A 64 2.41 -20.27 4.40
N ALA A 65 1.60 -20.32 5.46
CA ALA A 65 0.48 -21.25 5.57
C ALA A 65 -0.62 -20.96 4.53
N GLN A 66 -0.98 -19.69 4.31
CA GLN A 66 -1.95 -19.28 3.30
C GLN A 66 -1.46 -19.58 1.88
N TRP A 67 -0.18 -19.30 1.61
CA TRP A 67 0.46 -19.61 0.34
C TRP A 67 0.40 -21.11 0.04
N ALA A 68 0.75 -21.97 1.00
CA ALA A 68 0.72 -23.43 0.83
C ALA A 68 -0.69 -23.98 0.55
N ARG A 69 -1.74 -23.30 1.04
CA ARG A 69 -3.14 -23.62 0.76
C ARG A 69 -3.62 -23.09 -0.59
N GLY A 70 -2.94 -22.08 -1.15
CA GLY A 70 -3.35 -21.42 -2.39
C GLY A 70 -4.40 -20.33 -2.15
N ASP A 71 -4.35 -19.65 -1.01
CA ASP A 71 -5.38 -18.68 -0.58
C ASP A 71 -5.03 -17.23 -0.90
N LEU A 72 -3.86 -16.98 -1.52
CA LEU A 72 -3.35 -15.63 -1.69
C LEU A 72 -3.63 -15.04 -3.08
N VAL A 73 -3.85 -13.73 -3.11
CA VAL A 73 -3.65 -12.86 -4.26
C VAL A 73 -2.39 -12.04 -3.97
N VAL A 74 -1.42 -12.05 -4.90
CA VAL A 74 -0.15 -11.34 -4.75
C VAL A 74 0.00 -10.36 -5.90
N LEU A 75 0.22 -9.09 -5.58
CA LEU A 75 0.57 -8.07 -6.58
C LEU A 75 2.07 -7.88 -6.59
N VAL A 76 2.68 -7.89 -7.77
CA VAL A 76 4.13 -7.65 -7.93
C VAL A 76 4.29 -6.41 -8.80
N ARG A 77 4.96 -5.37 -8.29
CA ARG A 77 5.35 -4.24 -9.15
C ARG A 77 6.42 -4.73 -10.12
N HIS A 78 6.31 -4.35 -11.38
CA HIS A 78 7.35 -4.61 -12.37
C HIS A 78 8.74 -4.12 -11.86
N LEU A 79 9.81 -4.74 -12.34
CA LEU A 79 11.19 -4.34 -12.05
C LEU A 79 11.52 -2.96 -12.61
N GLU A 80 12.64 -2.39 -12.18
CA GLU A 80 13.05 -1.03 -12.54
C GLU A 80 12.97 -0.78 -14.05
N ARG A 81 12.31 0.30 -14.43
CA ARG A 81 11.99 0.63 -15.82
C ARG A 81 13.02 1.58 -16.43
N CYS A 82 13.47 1.28 -17.65
CA CYS A 82 14.55 2.03 -18.30
C CYS A 82 14.10 3.35 -18.96
N ASP A 83 12.79 3.59 -19.06
CA ASP A 83 12.23 4.85 -19.57
C ASP A 83 12.27 6.00 -18.54
N LYS A 84 12.67 5.71 -17.31
CA LYS A 84 12.75 6.66 -16.19
C LYS A 84 14.12 6.76 -15.55
N GLU A 85 14.95 5.74 -15.68
CA GLU A 85 16.27 5.66 -15.08
C GLU A 85 17.37 5.84 -16.11
N ASP A 86 18.52 6.39 -15.70
CA ASP A 86 19.71 6.55 -16.55
C ASP A 86 20.51 5.24 -16.64
N PHE A 87 19.83 4.15 -17.03
CA PHE A 87 20.42 2.83 -17.21
C PHE A 87 19.91 2.15 -18.49
N PRO A 88 20.76 1.38 -19.20
CA PRO A 88 20.35 0.73 -20.44
C PRO A 88 19.16 -0.21 -20.23
N CYS A 89 18.20 -0.19 -21.16
CA CYS A 89 17.15 -1.21 -21.23
C CYS A 89 17.78 -2.60 -21.39
N TRP A 90 17.18 -3.59 -20.75
CA TRP A 90 17.55 -4.99 -20.97
C TRP A 90 17.23 -5.42 -22.40
N GLU A 91 16.01 -5.08 -22.86
CA GLU A 91 15.57 -5.23 -24.24
C GLU A 91 14.65 -4.08 -24.65
N GLY A 92 14.63 -3.75 -25.94
CA GLY A 92 13.79 -2.68 -26.48
C GLY A 92 14.15 -1.30 -25.93
N SER A 93 13.14 -0.43 -25.79
CA SER A 93 13.32 0.96 -25.35
C SER A 93 12.35 1.39 -24.24
N ASP A 94 11.43 0.53 -23.81
CA ASP A 94 10.37 0.84 -22.83
C ASP A 94 10.16 -0.27 -21.79
N GLY A 95 11.16 -1.12 -21.64
CA GLY A 95 11.19 -2.29 -20.76
C GLY A 95 11.83 -2.00 -19.39
N ILE A 96 12.42 -3.04 -18.82
CA ILE A 96 13.19 -2.96 -17.58
C ILE A 96 14.65 -2.58 -17.83
N THR A 97 15.37 -2.16 -16.80
CA THR A 97 16.81 -1.91 -16.89
C THR A 97 17.60 -3.21 -16.90
N SER A 98 18.78 -3.19 -17.52
CA SER A 98 19.70 -4.34 -17.52
C SER A 98 20.22 -4.68 -16.11
N ARG A 99 20.31 -3.69 -15.22
CA ARG A 99 20.73 -3.91 -13.82
C ARG A 99 19.67 -4.60 -12.96
N SER A 100 18.38 -4.38 -13.23
CA SER A 100 17.32 -5.02 -12.45
C SER A 100 17.14 -6.51 -12.76
N VAL A 101 17.82 -7.03 -13.78
CA VAL A 101 17.79 -8.47 -14.11
C VAL A 101 18.33 -9.32 -12.96
N GLY A 102 19.34 -8.84 -12.22
CA GLY A 102 19.86 -9.53 -11.03
C GLY A 102 18.80 -9.65 -9.94
N VAL A 103 18.19 -8.52 -9.58
CA VAL A 103 17.08 -8.44 -8.61
C VAL A 103 15.92 -9.35 -9.01
N GLY A 104 15.55 -9.36 -10.29
CA GLY A 104 14.50 -10.24 -10.79
C GLY A 104 14.81 -11.73 -10.66
N ARG A 105 16.09 -12.13 -10.81
CA ARG A 105 16.51 -13.52 -10.65
C ARG A 105 16.44 -13.96 -9.20
N GLU A 106 16.92 -13.12 -8.28
CA GLU A 106 16.84 -13.37 -6.83
C GLU A 106 15.37 -13.51 -6.41
N LEU A 107 14.52 -12.56 -6.81
CA LEU A 107 13.08 -12.63 -6.56
C LEU A 107 12.43 -13.89 -7.16
N GLY A 108 12.88 -14.32 -8.35
CA GLY A 108 12.43 -15.56 -8.98
C GLY A 108 12.85 -16.82 -8.21
N GLU A 109 14.06 -16.85 -7.66
CA GLU A 109 14.52 -17.91 -6.76
C GLU A 109 13.67 -17.92 -5.48
N ASP A 110 13.39 -16.77 -4.90
CA ASP A 110 12.57 -16.65 -3.70
C ASP A 110 11.12 -17.14 -3.90
N PHE A 111 10.48 -16.76 -5.01
CA PHE A 111 9.16 -17.30 -5.38
C PHE A 111 9.21 -18.82 -5.62
N PHE A 112 10.29 -19.32 -6.24
CA PHE A 112 10.49 -20.75 -6.45
C PHE A 112 10.62 -21.51 -5.13
N GLN A 113 11.38 -20.98 -4.17
CA GLN A 113 11.52 -21.55 -2.82
C GLN A 113 10.21 -21.51 -2.04
N LEU A 114 9.43 -20.44 -2.17
CA LEU A 114 8.09 -20.34 -1.57
C LEU A 114 7.11 -21.38 -2.15
N GLY A 115 7.30 -21.75 -3.43
CA GLY A 115 6.66 -22.89 -4.09
C GLY A 115 5.51 -22.51 -5.02
N LEU A 116 5.74 -22.59 -6.33
CA LEU A 116 4.82 -22.08 -7.37
C LEU A 116 3.79 -23.11 -7.89
N SER A 117 3.80 -24.35 -7.42
CA SER A 117 2.96 -25.43 -7.99
C SER A 117 1.44 -25.17 -7.91
N LYS A 118 1.02 -24.37 -6.93
CA LYS A 118 -0.36 -23.93 -6.74
C LYS A 118 -0.55 -22.46 -7.09
N SER A 119 0.11 -21.94 -8.11
CA SER A 119 0.01 -20.53 -8.47
C SER A 119 -0.39 -20.35 -9.92
N ASP A 120 -1.33 -19.45 -10.16
CA ASP A 120 -1.64 -18.88 -11.47
C ASP A 120 -0.96 -17.52 -11.57
N ILE A 121 -0.24 -17.29 -12.66
CA ILE A 121 0.60 -16.10 -12.84
C ILE A 121 0.08 -15.34 -14.04
N TYR A 122 -0.26 -14.06 -13.85
CA TYR A 122 -0.67 -13.14 -14.89
C TYR A 122 0.16 -11.87 -14.86
N ASN A 123 0.32 -11.24 -16.01
CA ASN A 123 1.05 -9.99 -16.15
C ASN A 123 0.32 -9.04 -17.09
N SER A 124 0.55 -7.74 -16.92
CA SER A 124 0.16 -6.78 -17.95
C SER A 124 0.96 -7.04 -19.24
N PRO A 125 0.40 -6.80 -20.44
CA PRO A 125 1.07 -7.02 -21.71
C PRO A 125 2.14 -5.96 -22.04
N LEU A 126 2.37 -4.96 -21.19
CA LEU A 126 3.40 -3.95 -21.42
C LEU A 126 4.81 -4.51 -21.19
N SER A 127 5.79 -4.07 -21.99
CA SER A 127 7.16 -4.63 -22.03
C SER A 127 7.77 -4.86 -20.65
N ARG A 128 7.73 -3.86 -19.77
CA ARG A 128 8.30 -3.97 -18.41
C ARG A 128 7.66 -5.04 -17.53
N THR A 129 6.35 -5.26 -17.63
CA THR A 129 5.65 -6.30 -16.85
C THR A 129 5.85 -7.67 -17.48
N ALA A 130 5.86 -7.77 -18.81
CA ALA A 130 6.17 -9.00 -19.52
C ALA A 130 7.61 -9.46 -19.25
N GLN A 131 8.60 -8.56 -19.34
CA GLN A 131 10.00 -8.87 -19.03
C GLN A 131 10.22 -9.21 -17.54
N THR A 132 9.48 -8.58 -16.64
CA THR A 132 9.52 -8.96 -15.21
C THR A 132 8.98 -10.37 -15.02
N GLU A 133 7.83 -10.69 -15.62
CA GLU A 133 7.25 -12.03 -15.56
C GLU A 133 8.20 -13.07 -16.17
N GLN A 134 8.79 -12.76 -17.31
CA GLN A 134 9.78 -13.61 -17.97
C GLN A 134 10.94 -13.98 -17.03
N ILE A 135 11.51 -13.00 -16.32
CA ILE A 135 12.67 -13.23 -15.45
C ILE A 135 12.27 -13.96 -14.17
N VAL A 136 11.22 -13.49 -13.50
CA VAL A 136 10.81 -13.98 -12.18
C VAL A 136 10.12 -15.34 -12.27
N PHE A 137 9.28 -15.53 -13.30
CA PHE A 137 8.39 -16.67 -13.43
C PHE A 137 8.66 -17.57 -14.64
N LYS A 138 9.66 -17.23 -15.47
CA LYS A 138 10.15 -18.07 -16.59
C LYS A 138 9.12 -18.26 -17.71
N ASP A 139 8.42 -17.20 -18.10
CA ASP A 139 7.46 -17.15 -19.21
C ASP A 139 6.28 -18.15 -19.07
N VAL A 140 5.89 -18.50 -17.83
CA VAL A 140 4.75 -19.39 -17.58
C VAL A 140 3.43 -18.62 -17.40
N GLY A 141 3.53 -17.31 -17.25
CA GLY A 141 2.42 -16.40 -17.04
C GLY A 141 1.55 -16.19 -18.27
N LYS A 142 0.44 -15.49 -18.09
CA LYS A 142 -0.45 -15.09 -19.18
C LYS A 142 -0.70 -13.59 -19.16
N ASP A 143 -0.59 -12.99 -20.33
CA ASP A 143 -0.94 -11.59 -20.54
C ASP A 143 -2.43 -11.36 -20.24
N GLN A 144 -2.69 -10.29 -19.49
CA GLN A 144 -4.05 -9.84 -19.14
C GLN A 144 -4.16 -8.32 -19.30
N GLU A 145 -5.04 -7.87 -20.21
CA GLU A 145 -5.22 -6.43 -20.45
C GLU A 145 -5.72 -5.66 -19.21
N TRP A 146 -6.51 -6.30 -18.36
CA TRP A 146 -7.06 -5.67 -17.16
C TRP A 146 -5.97 -5.30 -16.13
N LEU A 147 -4.78 -5.90 -16.21
CA LEU A 147 -3.62 -5.55 -15.37
C LEU A 147 -2.91 -4.25 -15.77
N TYR A 148 -3.30 -3.61 -16.88
CA TYR A 148 -2.87 -2.25 -17.24
C TYR A 148 -4.02 -1.27 -17.41
N ARG A 149 -5.23 -1.75 -17.74
CA ARG A 149 -6.48 -0.97 -17.79
C ARG A 149 -7.23 -0.99 -16.45
N CYS A 150 -6.50 -1.21 -15.36
CA CYS A 150 -6.97 -1.56 -14.01
C CYS A 150 -8.01 -0.61 -13.39
N ARG A 151 -8.03 0.67 -13.78
CA ARG A 151 -8.91 1.75 -13.30
C ARG A 151 -9.58 1.46 -11.95
N GLU A 152 -10.80 0.94 -11.95
CA GLU A 152 -11.57 0.64 -10.73
C GLU A 152 -11.96 -0.84 -10.61
N THR A 153 -11.58 -1.68 -11.59
CA THR A 153 -12.08 -3.07 -11.66
C THR A 153 -11.06 -4.11 -11.22
N MET A 154 -9.79 -3.73 -11.03
CA MET A 154 -8.71 -4.70 -10.80
C MET A 154 -8.96 -5.66 -9.63
N LEU A 155 -9.53 -5.17 -8.51
CA LEU A 155 -9.90 -6.04 -7.39
C LEU A 155 -10.97 -7.06 -7.81
N ALA A 156 -12.03 -6.62 -8.48
CA ALA A 156 -13.09 -7.49 -8.97
C ALA A 156 -12.58 -8.50 -10.01
N ASP A 157 -11.70 -8.06 -10.92
CA ASP A 157 -11.08 -8.91 -11.94
C ASP A 157 -10.14 -9.95 -11.31
N ALA A 158 -9.38 -9.57 -10.29
CA ALA A 158 -8.54 -10.49 -9.52
C ALA A 158 -9.38 -11.52 -8.78
N LEU A 159 -10.45 -11.11 -8.08
CA LEU A 159 -11.37 -12.01 -7.39
C LEU A 159 -12.07 -12.98 -8.34
N LYS A 160 -12.47 -12.52 -9.52
CA LYS A 160 -13.04 -13.37 -10.57
C LYS A 160 -12.04 -14.36 -11.14
N SER A 161 -10.78 -13.97 -11.21
CA SER A 161 -9.69 -14.78 -11.75
C SER A 161 -9.11 -15.77 -10.73
N LYS A 162 -9.30 -15.51 -9.44
CA LYS A 162 -8.77 -16.32 -8.34
C LYS A 162 -9.44 -17.69 -8.32
N MET A 163 -8.65 -18.75 -8.52
CA MET A 163 -9.13 -20.11 -8.42
C MET A 163 -9.03 -20.65 -6.97
N PRO A 164 -10.02 -21.42 -6.49
CA PRO A 164 -9.93 -22.08 -5.19
C PRO A 164 -8.70 -22.98 -5.10
N GLY A 165 -7.96 -22.90 -3.98
CA GLY A 165 -6.76 -23.71 -3.74
C GLY A 165 -5.54 -23.36 -4.61
N ARG A 166 -5.57 -22.22 -5.30
CA ARG A 166 -4.45 -21.71 -6.11
C ARG A 166 -4.21 -20.23 -5.85
N ASN A 167 -2.98 -19.85 -5.51
CA ASN A 167 -2.57 -18.46 -5.42
C ASN A 167 -2.72 -17.79 -6.79
N LEU A 168 -3.00 -16.49 -6.79
CA LEU A 168 -3.03 -15.66 -7.99
C LEU A 168 -1.94 -14.60 -7.87
N VAL A 169 -0.92 -14.67 -8.73
CA VAL A 169 0.19 -13.70 -8.77
C VAL A 169 0.01 -12.78 -9.97
N LEU A 170 0.06 -11.46 -9.75
CA LEU A 170 -0.28 -10.43 -10.71
C LEU A 170 0.87 -9.43 -10.87
N VAL A 171 1.60 -9.48 -11.99
CA VAL A 171 2.67 -8.52 -12.30
C VAL A 171 2.08 -7.27 -12.95
N THR A 172 2.19 -6.12 -12.29
CA THR A 172 1.49 -4.89 -12.67
C THR A 172 2.30 -3.61 -12.38
N HIS A 173 1.61 -2.47 -12.31
CA HIS A 173 2.16 -1.12 -12.17
C HIS A 173 1.73 -0.50 -10.85
N SER A 174 2.54 0.42 -10.32
CA SER A 174 2.23 1.12 -9.07
C SER A 174 0.86 1.81 -9.08
N SER A 175 0.46 2.44 -10.18
CA SER A 175 -0.85 3.08 -10.27
C SER A 175 -2.03 2.09 -10.19
N CYS A 176 -1.82 0.85 -10.61
CA CYS A 176 -2.82 -0.21 -10.51
C CYS A 176 -2.87 -0.80 -9.11
N ILE A 177 -1.69 -1.01 -8.51
CA ILE A 177 -1.57 -1.41 -7.10
C ILE A 177 -2.30 -0.40 -6.20
N ALA A 178 -2.06 0.89 -6.42
CA ALA A 178 -2.70 1.93 -5.63
C ALA A 178 -4.23 1.90 -5.71
N LYS A 179 -4.79 1.62 -6.88
CA LYS A 179 -6.23 1.47 -7.04
C LYS A 179 -6.77 0.22 -6.38
N PHE A 180 -5.99 -0.85 -6.34
CA PHE A 180 -6.34 -2.09 -5.66
C PHE A 180 -6.38 -1.90 -4.14
N GLU A 181 -5.36 -1.25 -3.56
CA GLU A 181 -5.29 -0.92 -2.13
C GLU A 181 -6.43 0.01 -1.71
N GLN A 182 -6.67 1.07 -2.47
CA GLN A 182 -7.78 2.00 -2.23
C GLN A 182 -9.15 1.31 -2.28
N ALA A 183 -9.35 0.34 -3.19
CA ALA A 183 -10.58 -0.44 -3.28
C ALA A 183 -10.81 -1.34 -2.04
N LEU A 184 -9.74 -1.69 -1.32
CA LEU A 184 -9.76 -2.42 -0.06
C LEU A 184 -9.78 -1.49 1.18
N GLY A 185 -9.74 -0.17 0.98
CA GLY A 185 -9.77 0.82 2.05
C GLY A 185 -8.42 1.07 2.74
N TYR A 186 -7.31 0.74 2.08
CA TYR A 186 -5.96 1.08 2.53
C TYR A 186 -5.49 2.39 1.90
N ASP A 187 -4.56 3.07 2.57
CA ASP A 187 -3.78 4.12 1.91
C ASP A 187 -2.82 3.46 0.91
N SER A 188 -2.27 4.26 0.00
CA SER A 188 -1.35 3.75 -1.00
C SER A 188 -0.19 4.71 -1.23
N ASP A 189 1.00 4.21 -0.90
CA ASP A 189 2.26 4.74 -1.37
C ASP A 189 2.71 4.01 -2.63
N THR A 190 3.67 4.59 -3.35
CA THR A 190 4.27 3.91 -4.51
C THR A 190 5.21 2.82 -3.99
N PRO A 191 4.88 1.52 -4.15
CA PRO A 191 5.78 0.45 -3.71
C PRO A 191 7.04 0.47 -4.56
N ASP A 192 8.19 0.07 -4.04
CA ASP A 192 9.43 0.01 -4.81
C ASP A 192 9.39 -1.03 -5.96
N TYR A 193 10.38 -0.96 -6.86
CA TYR A 193 10.42 -1.87 -8.00
C TYR A 193 10.66 -3.31 -7.52
N GLY A 194 9.83 -4.25 -7.99
CA GLY A 194 9.89 -5.65 -7.56
C GLY A 194 9.15 -5.97 -6.25
N THR A 195 8.62 -4.96 -5.54
CA THR A 195 7.84 -5.17 -4.31
C THR A 195 6.63 -6.08 -4.55
N SER A 196 6.42 -7.00 -3.60
CA SER A 196 5.33 -7.96 -3.58
C SER A 196 4.36 -7.69 -2.44
N LEU A 197 3.09 -7.48 -2.76
CA LEU A 197 2.01 -7.20 -1.80
C LEU A 197 1.12 -8.42 -1.67
N PHE A 198 0.86 -8.88 -0.44
CA PHE A 198 0.17 -10.13 -0.16
C PHE A 198 -1.22 -9.89 0.42
N PHE A 199 -2.23 -10.47 -0.23
CA PHE A 199 -3.62 -10.39 0.19
C PHE A 199 -4.20 -11.78 0.34
N SER A 200 -4.91 -12.03 1.44
CA SER A 200 -5.58 -13.30 1.73
C SER A 200 -7.06 -13.24 1.44
N ALA A 201 -7.63 -14.32 0.92
CA ALA A 201 -9.08 -14.46 0.85
C ALA A 201 -9.70 -14.44 2.26
N THR A 202 -10.79 -13.68 2.43
CA THR A 202 -11.53 -13.63 3.69
C THR A 202 -12.74 -14.57 3.66
N GLU A 203 -13.37 -14.80 4.81
CA GLU A 203 -14.66 -15.50 4.89
C GLU A 203 -15.80 -14.72 4.22
N ALA A 204 -15.69 -13.39 4.14
CA ALA A 204 -16.65 -12.56 3.43
C ALA A 204 -16.50 -12.74 1.91
N PRO A 205 -17.59 -13.05 1.18
CA PRO A 205 -17.53 -13.23 -0.26
C PRO A 205 -17.03 -11.98 -0.98
N GLY A 206 -16.01 -12.14 -1.83
CA GLY A 206 -15.51 -11.04 -2.66
C GLY A 206 -14.67 -9.99 -1.93
N SER A 207 -14.10 -10.32 -0.77
CA SER A 207 -13.14 -9.45 -0.09
C SER A 207 -11.81 -10.15 0.19
N LEU A 208 -10.76 -9.34 0.28
CA LEU A 208 -9.42 -9.73 0.64
C LEU A 208 -8.97 -8.97 1.89
N ALA A 209 -8.13 -9.59 2.71
CA ALA A 209 -7.45 -8.95 3.82
C ALA A 209 -5.96 -8.84 3.50
N ALA A 210 -5.39 -7.65 3.63
CA ALA A 210 -3.96 -7.48 3.41
C ALA A 210 -3.16 -8.13 4.54
N LEU A 211 -2.13 -8.88 4.17
CA LEU A 211 -1.16 -9.42 5.11
C LEU A 211 0.01 -8.45 5.31
N GLY A 212 0.42 -7.77 4.23
CA GLY A 212 1.53 -6.82 4.18
C GLY A 212 2.27 -6.90 2.86
N PHE A 213 3.44 -6.28 2.77
CA PHE A 213 4.31 -6.31 1.60
C PHE A 213 5.73 -6.76 1.95
N LEU A 214 6.50 -7.12 0.93
CA LEU A 214 7.95 -7.33 0.97
C LEU A 214 8.58 -6.67 -0.24
N ASP A 215 9.55 -5.80 0.01
CA ASP A 215 10.44 -5.31 -1.04
C ASP A 215 11.37 -6.44 -1.52
N ALA A 216 11.82 -6.36 -2.77
CA ALA A 216 12.54 -7.46 -3.40
C ALA A 216 13.79 -7.88 -2.62
N GLU A 217 14.49 -6.92 -2.00
CA GLU A 217 15.71 -7.15 -1.21
C GLU A 217 15.47 -7.78 0.17
N ASP A 218 14.24 -7.72 0.68
CA ASP A 218 13.92 -8.15 2.04
C ASP A 218 13.40 -9.59 2.14
N TRP A 219 13.16 -10.25 1.00
CA TRP A 219 12.66 -11.62 0.97
C TRP A 219 13.56 -12.60 1.73
N PHE A 220 14.88 -12.48 1.55
CA PHE A 220 15.84 -13.33 2.24
C PHE A 220 15.77 -13.15 3.76
N ILE A 221 15.71 -11.90 4.24
CA ILE A 221 15.65 -11.57 5.67
C ILE A 221 14.31 -12.01 6.27
N ALA A 222 13.21 -11.85 5.54
CA ALA A 222 11.88 -12.18 6.00
C ALA A 222 11.62 -13.69 6.00
N LEU A 223 11.90 -14.38 4.90
CA LEU A 223 11.45 -15.76 4.70
C LEU A 223 12.53 -16.81 4.95
N GLY A 224 13.81 -16.45 4.88
CA GLY A 224 14.94 -17.21 5.45
C GLY A 224 15.09 -18.64 4.95
N PHE A 225 14.79 -18.89 3.67
CA PHE A 225 15.06 -20.16 3.00
C PHE A 225 16.22 -20.03 2.01
#